data_AF-A0A094Q1F8-F1
#
_entry.id   AF-A0A094Q1F8-F1
#
_cell.length_a   1.000
_cell.length_b   1.000
_cell.length_c   1.000
_cell.angle_alpha   90.00
_cell.angle_beta   90.00
_cell.angle_gamma   90.00
#
_symmetry.space_group_name_H-M   'P 1'
#
loop_
_entity.id
_entity.type
_entity.pdbx_description
1 polymer ?
#
loop_
_entity_poly.entity_id
_entity_poly.type
_entity_poly.pdbx_seq_one_letter_code
_entity_poly.pdbx_strand_id
1 'polypeptide(L)'
;MRRLIILVAALLSFSLAPASAHQPVALLNSDTTAARGPLLVDGTVSFAVTASFNKAGERKGFRANFAAGDSFQVQYLIIDKRPENKLKNNQLPSIVVTSPSGKRLTLPINERTKFFEPYGGKNYLYLSRISAVAESGIYSFLITARAKSAITVAVGDREVPGTVTRGALPPVASPTPTPTPTPTPTPTPTPTPSPTPSPTPSPTPTVAKSGYTMADVRSNATPAKCWTAIDGNVYDLTRWISSHPGGTSPIRFLCGIDGTNAFKAQHANQSSPMAQLSSYLLGPLTP
;
A
#
# COMPACT_ATOMS: atom_id res chain seq x y z
N MET A 1 -27.87 -33.75 53.34
CA MET A 1 -27.16 -34.06 52.07
C MET A 1 -27.31 -32.89 51.11
N ARG A 2 -26.38 -31.92 51.10
CA ARG A 2 -26.37 -30.79 50.17
C ARG A 2 -25.53 -31.18 48.95
N ARG A 3 -26.16 -31.29 47.77
CA ARG A 3 -25.47 -31.61 46.51
C ARG A 3 -24.80 -30.35 45.97
N LEU A 4 -23.48 -30.38 45.86
CA LEU A 4 -22.66 -29.34 45.25
C LEU A 4 -22.74 -29.49 43.72
N ILE A 5 -23.25 -28.47 43.03
CA ILE A 5 -23.22 -28.39 41.56
C ILE A 5 -21.87 -27.76 41.19
N ILE A 6 -20.97 -28.56 40.60
CA ILE A 6 -19.69 -28.08 40.05
C ILE A 6 -19.97 -27.58 38.63
N LEU A 7 -19.99 -26.27 38.45
CA LEU A 7 -19.93 -25.63 37.14
C LEU A 7 -18.50 -25.75 36.60
N VAL A 8 -18.30 -26.60 35.58
CA VAL A 8 -17.07 -26.64 34.80
C VAL A 8 -17.13 -25.51 33.78
N ALA A 9 -16.52 -24.38 34.09
CA ALA A 9 -16.28 -23.31 33.12
C ALA A 9 -15.15 -23.76 32.18
N ALA A 10 -15.51 -24.19 30.97
CA ALA A 10 -14.55 -24.44 29.90
C ALA A 10 -13.95 -23.10 29.46
N LEU A 11 -12.78 -22.77 30.02
CA LEU A 11 -11.95 -21.65 29.56
C LEU A 11 -11.39 -22.03 28.17
N LEU A 12 -12.09 -21.59 27.12
CA LEU A 12 -11.54 -21.54 25.76
C LEU A 12 -10.45 -20.47 25.75
N SER A 13 -9.21 -20.89 26.00
CA SER A 13 -8.02 -20.07 25.77
C SER A 13 -7.84 -19.87 24.26
N PHE A 14 -8.52 -18.88 23.69
CA PHE A 14 -8.13 -18.30 22.42
C PHE A 14 -6.77 -17.64 22.63
N SER A 15 -5.69 -18.31 22.20
CA SER A 15 -4.40 -17.67 22.03
C SER A 15 -4.55 -16.64 20.91
N LEU A 16 -4.81 -15.39 21.28
CA LEU A 16 -4.59 -14.25 20.39
C LEU A 16 -3.09 -14.24 20.09
N ALA A 17 -2.69 -14.84 18.97
CA ALA A 17 -1.39 -14.55 18.39
C ALA A 17 -1.31 -13.02 18.27
N PRO A 18 -0.18 -12.39 18.68
CA PRO A 18 -0.06 -10.94 18.55
C PRO A 18 -0.35 -10.58 17.11
N ALA A 19 -1.24 -9.60 16.90
CA ALA A 19 -1.53 -9.07 15.58
C ALA A 19 -0.18 -8.69 14.93
N SER A 20 0.23 -9.46 13.93
CA SER A 20 1.51 -9.24 13.26
C SER A 20 1.33 -8.05 12.33
N ALA A 21 1.72 -6.86 12.79
CA ALA A 21 1.62 -5.62 12.00
C ALA A 21 2.33 -5.70 10.64
N HIS A 22 3.36 -6.55 10.56
CA HIS A 22 4.03 -6.90 9.30
C HIS A 22 4.15 -8.42 9.18
N GLN A 23 3.79 -8.99 8.04
CA GLN A 23 4.04 -10.39 7.75
C GLN A 23 5.52 -10.60 7.34
N PRO A 24 6.31 -11.42 8.08
CA PRO A 24 7.72 -11.61 7.78
C PRO A 24 7.94 -12.48 6.55
N VAL A 25 8.87 -12.07 5.67
CA VAL A 25 9.27 -12.84 4.47
C VAL A 25 10.79 -12.87 4.35
N ALA A 26 11.43 -13.99 4.66
CA ALA A 26 12.89 -14.10 4.57
C ALA A 26 13.37 -14.48 3.16
N LEU A 27 14.28 -13.71 2.56
CA LEU A 27 14.87 -14.05 1.27
C LEU A 27 15.98 -15.10 1.42
N LEU A 28 15.82 -16.22 0.71
CA LEU A 28 16.75 -17.36 0.72
C LEU A 28 17.94 -17.11 -0.19
N ASN A 29 19.00 -17.92 -0.04
CA ASN A 29 20.18 -17.82 -0.92
C ASN A 29 19.87 -18.24 -2.36
N SER A 30 18.80 -19.00 -2.57
CA SER A 30 18.26 -19.35 -3.89
C SER A 30 17.58 -18.18 -4.62
N ASP A 31 17.17 -17.14 -3.91
CA ASP A 31 16.33 -16.04 -4.41
C ASP A 31 17.18 -15.01 -5.16
N THR A 32 18.13 -15.44 -5.99
CA THR A 32 19.19 -14.58 -6.58
C THR A 32 18.69 -13.57 -7.61
N THR A 33 17.45 -13.72 -8.08
CA THR A 33 16.75 -12.77 -8.96
C THR A 33 15.32 -12.59 -8.46
N ALA A 34 14.65 -11.51 -8.89
CA ALA A 34 13.23 -11.29 -8.55
C ALA A 34 12.33 -12.49 -8.94
N ALA A 35 12.59 -13.08 -10.11
CA ALA A 35 11.84 -14.23 -10.62
C ALA A 35 12.05 -15.52 -9.79
N ARG A 36 13.23 -15.70 -9.19
CA ARG A 36 13.53 -16.84 -8.30
C ARG A 36 13.03 -16.61 -6.87
N GLY A 37 12.80 -15.36 -6.50
CA GLY A 37 12.29 -14.97 -5.20
C GLY A 37 10.78 -15.15 -5.02
N PRO A 38 10.30 -14.95 -3.78
CA PRO A 38 8.88 -15.01 -3.46
C PRO A 38 8.10 -13.90 -4.19
N LEU A 39 6.82 -14.18 -4.44
CA LEU A 39 5.83 -13.20 -4.83
C LEU A 39 4.94 -12.89 -3.63
N LEU A 40 4.87 -11.61 -3.27
CA LEU A 40 3.85 -11.04 -2.40
C LEU A 40 2.59 -10.87 -3.26
N VAL A 41 1.57 -11.70 -3.02
CA VAL A 41 0.40 -11.82 -3.91
C VAL A 41 -0.45 -10.54 -3.91
N ASP A 42 -0.48 -9.84 -2.79
CA ASP A 42 -1.09 -8.52 -2.63
C ASP A 42 -0.05 -7.57 -2.00
N GLY A 43 0.56 -6.72 -2.83
CA GLY A 43 1.60 -5.78 -2.43
C GLY A 43 1.11 -4.65 -1.52
N THR A 44 -0.21 -4.49 -1.33
CA THR A 44 -0.77 -3.54 -0.36
C THR A 44 -0.73 -4.07 1.07
N VAL A 45 -0.61 -5.40 1.23
CA VAL A 45 -0.43 -6.03 2.54
C VAL A 45 0.96 -5.73 3.07
N SER A 46 1.00 -5.43 4.35
CA SER A 46 2.18 -5.07 5.11
C SER A 46 3.12 -6.27 5.27
N PHE A 47 4.17 -6.35 4.45
CA PHE A 47 5.21 -7.37 4.53
C PHE A 47 6.56 -6.80 4.98
N ALA A 48 7.24 -7.51 5.88
CA ALA A 48 8.63 -7.24 6.25
C ALA A 48 9.56 -8.24 5.54
N VAL A 49 10.07 -7.85 4.36
CA VAL A 49 10.97 -8.69 3.56
C VAL A 49 12.40 -8.55 4.07
N THR A 50 12.97 -9.61 4.65
CA THR A 50 14.32 -9.58 5.22
C THR A 50 15.35 -10.19 4.26
N ALA A 51 16.52 -9.57 4.16
CA ALA A 51 17.62 -10.04 3.32
C ALA A 51 18.95 -9.91 4.05
N SER A 52 19.75 -10.98 4.03
CA SER A 52 21.09 -11.02 4.63
C SER A 52 22.13 -11.42 3.60
N PHE A 53 23.27 -10.73 3.61
CA PHE A 53 24.35 -10.89 2.65
C PHE A 53 25.67 -11.08 3.39
N ASN A 54 26.50 -12.00 2.90
CA ASN A 54 27.80 -12.32 3.47
C ASN A 54 28.93 -11.50 2.85
N LYS A 55 28.76 -11.03 1.61
CA LYS A 55 29.76 -10.25 0.88
C LYS A 55 29.13 -9.31 -0.15
N ALA A 56 29.94 -8.36 -0.64
CA ALA A 56 29.55 -7.48 -1.74
C ALA A 56 29.27 -8.28 -3.02
N GLY A 57 28.35 -7.78 -3.84
CA GLY A 57 27.96 -8.38 -5.12
C GLY A 57 26.91 -9.48 -5.03
N GLU A 58 26.63 -10.02 -3.85
CA GLU A 58 25.50 -10.94 -3.66
C GLU A 58 24.17 -10.25 -3.97
N ARG A 59 23.25 -11.01 -4.57
CA ARG A 59 21.94 -10.50 -4.98
C ARG A 59 20.84 -11.35 -4.40
N LYS A 60 19.76 -10.69 -3.99
CA LYS A 60 18.49 -11.31 -3.64
C LYS A 60 17.36 -10.50 -4.24
N GLY A 61 16.29 -11.14 -4.65
CA GLY A 61 15.14 -10.47 -5.22
C GLY A 61 13.83 -11.09 -4.77
N PHE A 62 12.76 -10.35 -5.01
CA PHE A 62 11.39 -10.79 -4.81
C PHE A 62 10.47 -9.99 -5.73
N ARG A 63 9.18 -10.32 -5.67
CA ARG A 63 8.13 -9.68 -6.47
C ARG A 63 6.98 -9.26 -5.58
N ALA A 64 6.27 -8.21 -5.96
CA ALA A 64 5.02 -7.81 -5.32
C ALA A 64 4.01 -7.42 -6.40
N ASN A 65 2.79 -7.94 -6.28
CA ASN A 65 1.72 -7.66 -7.23
C ASN A 65 0.82 -6.55 -6.70
N PHE A 66 0.47 -5.58 -7.54
CA PHE A 66 -0.44 -4.49 -7.22
C PHE A 66 -1.54 -4.39 -8.27
N ALA A 67 -2.74 -3.99 -7.86
CA ALA A 67 -3.78 -3.53 -8.77
C ALA A 67 -3.53 -2.07 -9.19
N ALA A 68 -4.14 -1.64 -10.29
CA ALA A 68 -4.07 -0.24 -10.71
C ALA A 68 -4.71 0.65 -9.64
N GLY A 69 -4.02 1.70 -9.24
CA GLY A 69 -4.54 2.64 -8.25
C GLY A 69 -4.19 2.28 -6.80
N ASP A 70 -3.61 1.11 -6.56
CA ASP A 70 -3.16 0.69 -5.23
C ASP A 70 -2.11 1.65 -4.67
N SER A 71 -2.03 1.69 -3.33
CA SER A 71 -0.96 2.38 -2.62
C SER A 71 0.34 1.59 -2.78
N PHE A 72 1.28 2.12 -3.56
CA PHE A 72 2.64 1.58 -3.66
C PHE A 72 3.50 2.18 -2.55
N GLN A 73 3.60 1.46 -1.42
CA GLN A 73 4.41 1.86 -0.28
C GLN A 73 5.62 0.93 -0.16
N VAL A 74 6.82 1.50 -0.15
CA VAL A 74 8.05 0.75 0.10
C VAL A 74 8.96 1.52 1.05
N GLN A 75 9.49 0.81 2.04
CA GLN A 75 10.40 1.39 3.02
C GLN A 75 11.67 0.54 3.09
N TYR A 76 12.82 1.20 3.19
CA TYR A 76 14.11 0.55 3.38
C TYR A 76 14.55 0.78 4.82
N LEU A 77 14.69 -0.30 5.59
CA LEU A 77 15.11 -0.29 6.97
C LEU A 77 16.36 -1.14 7.21
N ILE A 78 17.07 -0.80 8.28
CA ILE A 78 18.10 -1.62 8.92
C ILE A 78 17.84 -1.68 10.42
N ILE A 79 18.29 -2.74 11.09
CA ILE A 79 18.23 -2.80 12.55
C ILE A 79 19.16 -1.74 13.15
N ASP A 80 18.69 -1.00 14.16
CA ASP A 80 19.52 -0.07 14.93
C ASP A 80 20.40 -0.82 15.95
N LYS A 81 21.25 -1.71 15.43
CA LYS A 81 22.25 -2.47 16.18
C LYS A 81 23.47 -2.70 15.30
N ARG A 82 24.64 -2.90 15.91
CA ARG A 82 25.84 -3.32 15.18
C ARG A 82 25.66 -4.74 14.60
N PRO A 83 26.20 -5.03 13.41
CA PRO A 83 26.98 -4.11 12.56
C PRO A 83 26.13 -3.17 11.68
N GLU A 84 24.84 -3.44 11.49
CA GLU A 84 23.97 -2.76 10.51
C GLU A 84 23.95 -1.24 10.67
N ASN A 85 23.75 -0.74 11.89
CA ASN A 85 23.61 0.69 12.15
C ASN A 85 24.91 1.52 11.94
N LYS A 86 26.06 0.85 11.74
CA LYS A 86 27.34 1.49 11.42
C LYS A 86 27.71 1.45 9.94
N LEU A 87 26.95 0.75 9.10
CA LEU A 87 27.17 0.75 7.65
C LEU A 87 27.01 2.16 7.09
N LYS A 88 28.00 2.64 6.33
CA LYS A 88 27.91 3.90 5.57
C LYS A 88 26.99 3.74 4.37
N ASN A 89 26.51 4.84 3.79
CA ASN A 89 25.57 4.81 2.66
C ASN A 89 26.13 4.05 1.44
N ASN A 90 27.46 4.11 1.19
CA ASN A 90 28.10 3.36 0.12
C ASN A 90 28.33 1.86 0.43
N GLN A 91 28.12 1.43 1.68
CA GLN A 91 28.22 0.02 2.13
C GLN A 91 26.85 -0.67 2.22
N LEU A 92 25.77 0.11 2.23
CA LEU A 92 24.41 -0.38 2.27
C LEU A 92 24.00 -1.00 0.92
N PRO A 93 23.24 -2.11 0.92
CA PRO A 93 22.69 -2.68 -0.31
C PRO A 93 21.90 -1.66 -1.15
N SER A 94 22.01 -1.77 -2.48
CA SER A 94 21.17 -1.02 -3.40
C SER A 94 19.91 -1.81 -3.71
N ILE A 95 18.75 -1.17 -3.62
CA ILE A 95 17.45 -1.77 -3.95
C ILE A 95 16.94 -1.12 -5.23
N VAL A 96 16.82 -1.92 -6.28
CA VAL A 96 16.22 -1.50 -7.55
C VAL A 96 14.84 -2.13 -7.67
N VAL A 97 13.83 -1.28 -7.84
CA VAL A 97 12.47 -1.67 -8.18
C VAL A 97 12.26 -1.47 -9.67
N THR A 98 11.66 -2.45 -10.33
CA THR A 98 11.23 -2.37 -11.73
C THR A 98 9.72 -2.52 -11.78
N SER A 99 9.02 -1.53 -12.33
CA SER A 99 7.57 -1.54 -12.51
C SER A 99 7.13 -2.54 -13.60
N PRO A 100 5.83 -2.86 -13.69
CA PRO A 100 5.29 -3.68 -14.78
C PRO A 100 5.57 -3.11 -16.17
N SER A 101 5.61 -1.78 -16.32
CA SER A 101 6.01 -1.11 -17.57
C SER A 101 7.52 -1.12 -17.85
N GLY A 102 8.33 -1.68 -16.95
CA GLY A 102 9.79 -1.75 -17.08
C GLY A 102 10.54 -0.52 -16.55
N LYS A 103 9.84 0.48 -15.99
CA LYS A 103 10.48 1.66 -15.39
C LYS A 103 11.24 1.26 -14.13
N ARG A 104 12.48 1.74 -14.01
CA ARG A 104 13.36 1.40 -12.89
C ARG A 104 13.49 2.57 -11.92
N LEU A 105 13.41 2.27 -10.63
CA LEU A 105 13.66 3.19 -9.53
C LEU A 105 14.66 2.54 -8.57
N THR A 106 15.71 3.27 -8.19
CA THR A 106 16.56 2.86 -7.07
C THR A 106 16.09 3.58 -5.82
N LEU A 107 15.85 2.87 -4.72
CA LEU A 107 15.46 3.51 -3.48
C LEU A 107 16.60 4.42 -3.00
N PRO A 108 16.35 5.74 -2.79
CA PRO A 108 17.37 6.65 -2.30
C PRO A 108 17.67 6.36 -0.83
N ILE A 109 18.94 6.45 -0.43
CA ILE A 109 19.31 6.43 0.99
C ILE A 109 19.48 7.89 1.43
N ASN A 110 18.39 8.51 1.84
CA ASN A 110 18.30 9.95 2.11
C ASN A 110 17.97 10.30 3.57
N GLU A 111 17.72 9.30 4.41
CA GLU A 111 17.44 9.50 5.83
C GLU A 111 18.12 8.43 6.72
N ARG A 112 18.10 8.68 8.03
CA ARG A 112 18.46 7.72 9.10
C ARG A 112 17.58 7.98 10.32
N THR A 113 16.28 7.78 10.14
CA THR A 113 15.28 8.11 11.16
C THR A 113 15.05 6.91 12.07
N LYS A 114 15.14 7.09 13.39
CA LYS A 114 14.88 6.01 14.35
C LYS A 114 13.41 5.61 14.34
N PHE A 115 13.17 4.31 14.44
CA PHE A 115 11.83 3.73 14.52
C PHE A 115 11.84 2.56 15.49
N PHE A 116 11.00 2.62 16.50
CA PHE A 116 10.74 1.48 17.38
C PHE A 116 9.52 0.72 16.85
N GLU A 117 9.72 -0.54 16.51
CA GLU A 117 8.67 -1.45 16.05
C GLU A 117 8.12 -2.20 17.28
N PRO A 118 6.90 -1.88 17.74
CA PRO A 118 6.42 -2.27 19.07
C PRO A 118 6.05 -3.74 19.19
N TYR A 119 5.74 -4.44 18.09
CA TYR A 119 5.26 -5.82 18.14
C TYR A 119 6.41 -6.82 18.25
N GLY A 120 7.48 -6.62 17.48
CA GLY A 120 8.72 -7.40 17.56
C GLY A 120 9.75 -6.83 18.53
N GLY A 121 9.50 -5.65 19.12
CA GLY A 121 10.39 -5.00 20.08
C GLY A 121 11.75 -4.59 19.47
N LYS A 122 11.78 -4.33 18.16
CA LYS A 122 13.02 -4.03 17.43
C LYS A 122 13.15 -2.54 17.17
N ASN A 123 14.37 -2.04 17.36
CA ASN A 123 14.72 -0.70 16.89
C ASN A 123 15.27 -0.81 15.47
N TYR A 124 14.75 0.03 14.58
CA TYR A 124 15.18 0.18 13.20
C TYR A 124 15.65 1.62 12.93
N LEU A 125 16.38 1.77 11.84
CA LEU A 125 16.59 3.03 11.15
C LEU A 125 15.88 2.96 9.79
N TYR A 126 14.96 3.88 9.53
CA TYR A 126 14.52 4.18 8.17
C TYR A 126 15.65 4.82 7.39
N LEU A 127 15.88 4.31 6.18
CA LEU A 127 16.87 4.80 5.23
C LEU A 127 16.22 5.45 4.00
N SER A 128 15.01 4.99 3.68
CA SER A 128 14.19 5.45 2.57
C SER A 128 12.74 5.13 2.83
N ARG A 129 11.84 6.01 2.41
CA ARG A 129 10.40 5.77 2.35
C ARG A 129 9.88 6.35 1.04
N ILE A 130 9.24 5.51 0.23
CA ILE A 130 8.64 5.94 -1.02
C ILE A 130 7.16 5.56 -1.03
N SER A 131 6.35 6.48 -1.55
CA SER A 131 4.92 6.34 -1.72
C SER A 131 4.57 6.78 -3.15
N ALA A 132 3.80 5.97 -3.84
CA ALA A 132 3.28 6.29 -5.16
C ALA A 132 1.94 5.59 -5.40
N VAL A 133 1.31 5.88 -6.53
CA VAL A 133 0.20 5.07 -7.04
C VAL A 133 0.79 3.94 -7.88
N ALA A 134 0.37 2.72 -7.61
CA ALA A 134 0.83 1.55 -8.35
C ALA A 134 0.23 1.50 -9.76
N GLU A 135 1.08 1.12 -10.72
CA GLU A 135 0.65 0.53 -11.97
C GLU A 135 0.14 -0.89 -11.69
N SER A 136 -0.85 -1.36 -12.44
CA SER A 136 -1.27 -2.75 -12.28
C SER A 136 -0.16 -3.71 -12.74
N GLY A 137 0.11 -4.72 -11.91
CA GLY A 137 0.96 -5.85 -12.25
C GLY A 137 2.04 -6.11 -11.22
N ILE A 138 3.00 -6.93 -11.64
CA ILE A 138 4.07 -7.44 -10.78
C ILE A 138 5.29 -6.52 -10.84
N TYR A 139 5.60 -5.88 -9.73
CA TYR A 139 6.85 -5.17 -9.51
C TYR A 139 7.96 -6.16 -9.14
N SER A 140 9.15 -5.94 -9.69
CA SER A 140 10.34 -6.73 -9.40
C SER A 140 11.31 -5.94 -8.52
N PHE A 141 11.74 -6.54 -7.41
CA PHE A 141 12.71 -5.98 -6.50
C PHE A 141 14.01 -6.76 -6.60
N LEU A 142 15.11 -6.05 -6.84
CA LEU A 142 16.46 -6.63 -6.84
C LEU A 142 17.35 -5.87 -5.88
N ILE A 143 17.83 -6.58 -4.87
CA ILE A 143 18.71 -6.08 -3.82
C ILE A 143 20.12 -6.57 -4.15
N THR A 144 21.07 -5.65 -4.26
CA THR A 144 22.49 -5.96 -4.50
C THR A 144 23.34 -5.48 -3.33
N ALA A 145 24.03 -6.41 -2.68
CA ALA A 145 24.89 -6.14 -1.54
C ALA A 145 26.11 -5.32 -1.94
N ARG A 146 26.48 -4.34 -1.10
CA ARG A 146 27.75 -3.59 -1.23
C ARG A 146 28.78 -3.97 -0.17
N ALA A 147 28.34 -4.68 0.88
CA ALA A 147 29.15 -5.26 1.94
C ALA A 147 28.34 -6.36 2.65
N LYS A 148 28.96 -7.07 3.59
CA LYS A 148 28.22 -7.90 4.55
C LYS A 148 27.19 -7.05 5.28
N SER A 149 25.92 -7.43 5.21
CA SER A 149 24.82 -6.60 5.68
C SER A 149 23.53 -7.41 5.85
N ALA A 150 22.66 -6.97 6.77
CA ALA A 150 21.27 -7.42 6.84
C ALA A 150 20.33 -6.21 6.74
N ILE A 151 19.25 -6.36 5.99
CA ILE A 151 18.28 -5.29 5.74
C ILE A 151 16.84 -5.81 5.83
N THR A 152 15.91 -4.88 5.99
CA THR A 152 14.47 -5.12 5.83
C THR A 152 13.92 -4.17 4.76
N VAL A 153 13.14 -4.72 3.83
CA VAL A 153 12.32 -3.95 2.88
C VAL A 153 10.87 -4.14 3.31
N ALA A 154 10.23 -3.08 3.78
CA ALA A 154 8.80 -3.12 4.05
C ALA A 154 8.04 -2.80 2.76
N VAL A 155 6.97 -3.55 2.47
CA VAL A 155 6.09 -3.35 1.32
C VAL A 155 4.65 -3.35 1.81
N GLY A 156 3.84 -2.41 1.31
CA GLY A 156 2.45 -2.27 1.72
C GLY A 156 2.29 -1.68 3.13
N ASP A 157 1.05 -1.43 3.53
CA ASP A 157 0.68 -0.81 4.80
C ASP A 157 -0.56 -1.45 5.46
N ARG A 158 -1.26 -2.36 4.77
CA ARG A 158 -2.41 -3.06 5.33
C ARG A 158 -1.96 -4.19 6.24
N GLU A 159 -2.17 -4.05 7.55
CA GLU A 159 -1.79 -5.02 8.58
C GLU A 159 -2.76 -6.22 8.68
N VAL A 160 -2.97 -6.89 7.55
CA VAL A 160 -3.79 -8.11 7.44
C VAL A 160 -2.91 -9.30 7.03
N PRO A 161 -3.33 -10.54 7.29
CA PRO A 161 -2.61 -11.70 6.75
C PRO A 161 -2.53 -11.65 5.22
N GLY A 162 -1.32 -11.78 4.70
CA GLY A 162 -1.01 -11.79 3.28
C GLY A 162 -0.60 -13.17 2.77
N THR A 163 -0.68 -13.36 1.45
CA THR A 163 -0.24 -14.60 0.80
C THR A 163 1.13 -14.40 0.16
N VAL A 164 2.03 -15.36 0.39
CA VAL A 164 3.38 -15.40 -0.20
C VAL A 164 3.54 -16.70 -0.96
N THR A 165 3.80 -16.62 -2.26
CA THR A 165 4.05 -17.80 -3.10
C THR A 165 5.53 -17.86 -3.49
N ARG A 166 6.16 -19.01 -3.26
CA ARG A 166 7.53 -19.29 -3.74
C ARG A 166 7.48 -20.19 -4.97
N GLY A 167 8.34 -19.92 -5.92
CA GLY A 167 8.41 -20.63 -7.20
C GLY A 167 8.64 -19.65 -8.35
N ALA A 168 9.45 -20.08 -9.31
CA ALA A 168 9.51 -19.39 -10.59
C ALA A 168 8.09 -19.40 -11.18
N LEU A 169 7.60 -18.25 -11.66
CA LEU A 169 6.48 -18.32 -12.60
C LEU A 169 6.88 -19.31 -13.69
N PRO A 170 5.97 -20.19 -14.16
CA PRO A 170 6.24 -20.94 -15.38
C PRO A 170 6.74 -19.94 -16.42
N PRO A 171 7.77 -20.30 -17.22
CA PRO A 171 8.31 -19.38 -18.21
C PRO A 171 7.13 -18.86 -19.03
N VAL A 172 6.88 -17.55 -18.95
CA VAL A 172 5.95 -16.90 -19.85
C VAL A 172 6.50 -17.20 -21.23
N ALA A 173 5.80 -18.05 -21.99
CA ALA A 173 6.14 -18.31 -23.36
C ALA A 173 6.29 -16.94 -24.03
N SER A 174 7.49 -16.67 -24.57
CA SER A 174 7.72 -15.49 -25.39
C SER A 174 6.62 -15.47 -26.45
N PRO A 175 5.85 -14.38 -26.62
CA PRO A 175 4.85 -14.36 -27.67
C PRO A 175 5.57 -14.58 -28.99
N THR A 176 5.23 -15.65 -29.70
CA THR A 176 5.66 -15.86 -31.07
C THR A 176 5.31 -14.57 -31.83
N PRO A 177 6.25 -13.93 -32.55
CA PRO A 177 5.90 -12.76 -33.34
C PRO A 177 4.83 -13.18 -34.35
N THR A 178 3.61 -12.71 -34.13
CA THR A 178 2.52 -12.84 -35.10
C THR A 178 2.99 -12.17 -36.39
N PRO A 179 2.91 -12.84 -37.56
CA PRO A 179 3.31 -12.22 -38.82
C PRO A 179 2.55 -10.92 -39.01
N THR A 180 3.31 -9.84 -39.24
CA THR A 180 2.76 -8.51 -39.53
C THR A 180 1.89 -8.60 -40.79
N PRO A 181 0.58 -8.31 -40.73
CA PRO A 181 -0.22 -8.23 -41.94
C PRO A 181 0.31 -7.10 -42.83
N THR A 182 0.53 -7.42 -44.10
CA THR A 182 0.91 -6.47 -45.15
C THR A 182 -0.09 -5.30 -45.19
N PRO A 183 0.36 -4.04 -45.25
CA PRO A 183 -0.55 -2.91 -45.28
C PRO A 183 -1.39 -2.96 -46.56
N THR A 184 -2.71 -3.11 -46.39
CA THR A 184 -3.68 -2.84 -47.45
C THR A 184 -3.82 -1.32 -47.56
N PRO A 185 -3.81 -0.72 -48.77
CA PRO A 185 -3.96 0.73 -48.90
C PRO A 185 -5.33 1.17 -48.35
N THR A 186 -5.29 2.01 -47.32
CA THR A 186 -6.46 2.61 -46.68
C THR A 186 -7.08 3.65 -47.64
N PRO A 187 -8.39 3.59 -47.95
CA PRO A 187 -9.05 4.68 -48.67
C PRO A 187 -9.05 5.95 -47.81
N THR A 188 -8.75 7.09 -48.45
CA THR A 188 -8.74 8.43 -47.86
C THR A 188 -10.07 8.73 -47.15
N PRO A 189 -10.07 9.06 -45.84
CA PRO A 189 -11.31 9.43 -45.16
C PRO A 189 -11.79 10.79 -45.63
N THR A 190 -13.06 10.85 -46.03
CA THR A 190 -13.85 12.07 -46.20
C THR A 190 -13.97 12.77 -44.83
N PRO A 191 -13.83 14.10 -44.73
CA PRO A 191 -13.91 14.80 -43.45
C PRO A 191 -15.30 14.59 -42.81
N THR A 192 -15.31 13.90 -41.67
CA THR A 192 -16.50 13.75 -40.83
C THR A 192 -16.62 15.01 -39.97
N PRO A 193 -17.81 15.65 -39.87
CA PRO A 193 -17.97 16.84 -39.05
C PRO A 193 -17.69 16.54 -37.57
N SER A 194 -16.97 17.48 -36.95
CA SER A 194 -16.56 17.47 -35.55
C SER A 194 -17.77 17.26 -34.62
N PRO A 195 -17.75 16.29 -33.68
CA PRO A 195 -18.78 16.19 -32.67
C PRO A 195 -18.72 17.41 -31.74
N THR A 196 -19.84 18.11 -31.65
CA THR A 196 -20.09 19.16 -30.66
C THR A 196 -19.82 18.61 -29.26
N PRO A 197 -19.09 19.32 -28.38
CA PRO A 197 -18.85 18.86 -27.02
C PRO A 197 -20.19 18.65 -26.29
N SER A 198 -20.42 17.42 -25.84
CA SER A 198 -21.52 17.11 -24.93
C SER A 198 -21.34 17.91 -23.64
N PRO A 199 -22.38 18.56 -23.11
CA PRO A 199 -22.28 19.29 -21.86
C PRO A 199 -21.90 18.33 -20.73
N THR A 200 -20.90 18.73 -19.93
CA THR A 200 -20.58 18.12 -18.65
C THR A 200 -21.85 18.06 -17.80
N PRO A 201 -22.25 16.89 -17.25
CA PRO A 201 -23.42 16.82 -16.40
C PRO A 201 -23.20 17.73 -15.19
N SER A 202 -24.12 18.70 -15.04
CA SER A 202 -24.28 19.53 -13.85
C SER A 202 -24.48 18.63 -12.63
N PRO A 203 -23.92 18.95 -11.44
CA PRO A 203 -24.16 18.16 -10.25
C PRO A 203 -25.66 18.05 -10.01
N THR A 204 -26.17 16.82 -10.04
CA THR A 204 -27.54 16.53 -9.61
C THR A 204 -27.67 17.05 -8.17
N PRO A 205 -28.65 17.92 -7.88
CA PRO A 205 -28.90 18.32 -6.50
C PRO A 205 -29.24 17.08 -5.70
N THR A 206 -28.34 16.69 -4.80
CA THR A 206 -28.55 15.59 -3.87
C THR A 206 -29.76 15.93 -3.01
N VAL A 207 -30.86 15.21 -3.22
CA VAL A 207 -32.01 15.22 -2.30
C VAL A 207 -31.45 14.95 -0.91
N ALA A 208 -31.67 15.88 0.02
CA ALA A 208 -31.26 15.73 1.41
C ALA A 208 -31.95 14.50 2.00
N LYS A 209 -31.24 13.37 1.96
CA LYS A 209 -31.61 12.13 2.64
C LYS A 209 -31.65 12.47 4.14
N SER A 210 -32.65 11.97 4.88
CA SER A 210 -32.82 12.24 6.32
C SER A 210 -31.67 11.73 7.20
N GLY A 211 -30.72 11.02 6.60
CA GLY A 211 -29.49 10.52 7.21
C GLY A 211 -28.72 9.65 6.20
N TYR A 212 -27.43 9.47 6.46
CA TYR A 212 -26.55 8.61 5.67
C TYR A 212 -26.17 7.40 6.49
N THR A 213 -26.05 6.23 5.87
CA THR A 213 -25.61 5.00 6.54
C THR A 213 -24.15 4.70 6.22
N MET A 214 -23.49 3.86 7.02
CA MET A 214 -22.15 3.36 6.67
C MET A 214 -22.14 2.54 5.37
N ALA A 215 -23.28 2.01 4.91
CA ALA A 215 -23.37 1.37 3.60
C ALA A 215 -23.28 2.41 2.46
N ASP A 216 -23.89 3.58 2.62
CA ASP A 216 -23.76 4.70 1.68
C ASP A 216 -22.30 5.18 1.62
N VAL A 217 -21.63 5.28 2.79
CA VAL A 217 -20.21 5.64 2.86
C VAL A 217 -19.35 4.61 2.11
N ARG A 218 -19.50 3.31 2.41
CA ARG A 218 -18.75 2.22 1.74
C ARG A 218 -18.99 2.14 0.24
N SER A 219 -20.15 2.56 -0.25
CA SER A 219 -20.44 2.60 -1.69
C SER A 219 -19.67 3.72 -2.42
N ASN A 220 -19.12 4.66 -1.65
CA ASN A 220 -18.29 5.77 -2.10
C ASN A 220 -16.88 5.64 -1.47
N ALA A 221 -16.22 4.52 -1.75
CA ALA A 221 -14.91 4.16 -1.18
C ALA A 221 -13.70 4.41 -2.11
N THR A 222 -13.85 5.21 -3.16
CA THR A 222 -12.77 5.42 -4.15
C THR A 222 -12.31 6.88 -4.18
N PRO A 223 -11.10 7.20 -4.65
CA PRO A 223 -10.70 8.61 -4.82
C PRO A 223 -11.62 9.42 -5.74
N ALA A 224 -12.31 8.76 -6.69
CA ALA A 224 -13.26 9.39 -7.61
C ALA A 224 -14.67 9.55 -7.02
N LYS A 225 -14.95 8.88 -5.90
CA LYS A 225 -16.18 8.97 -5.09
C LYS A 225 -15.79 8.64 -3.66
N CYS A 226 -15.29 9.64 -2.92
CA CYS A 226 -14.62 9.46 -1.64
C CYS A 226 -15.46 10.05 -0.52
N TRP A 227 -16.26 9.22 0.14
CA TRP A 227 -17.00 9.63 1.33
C TRP A 227 -16.34 9.08 2.57
N THR A 228 -16.43 9.80 3.69
CA THR A 228 -15.98 9.31 4.99
C THR A 228 -16.92 9.79 6.08
N ALA A 229 -17.07 8.99 7.14
CA ALA A 229 -17.72 9.43 8.36
C ALA A 229 -16.68 9.98 9.34
N ILE A 230 -16.94 11.14 9.91
CA ILE A 230 -16.13 11.75 10.97
C ILE A 230 -17.08 12.30 12.02
N ASP A 231 -16.94 11.82 13.25
CA ASP A 231 -17.64 12.31 14.45
C ASP A 231 -19.18 12.36 14.26
N GLY A 232 -19.74 11.28 13.70
CA GLY A 232 -21.18 11.13 13.49
C GLY A 232 -21.75 11.88 12.28
N ASN A 233 -20.91 12.43 11.41
CA ASN A 233 -21.31 13.11 10.18
C ASN A 233 -20.61 12.51 8.95
N VAL A 234 -21.27 12.55 7.79
CA VAL A 234 -20.74 12.05 6.52
C VAL A 234 -20.30 13.21 5.63
N TYR A 235 -19.11 13.10 5.04
CA TYR A 235 -18.50 14.11 4.18
C TYR A 235 -18.18 13.54 2.81
N ASP A 236 -18.43 14.31 1.74
CA ASP A 236 -17.94 14.03 0.40
C ASP A 236 -16.60 14.74 0.14
N LEU A 237 -15.51 14.00 0.31
CA LEU A 237 -14.16 14.53 0.14
C LEU A 237 -13.63 14.40 -1.29
N THR A 238 -14.45 13.93 -2.25
CA THR A 238 -14.03 13.68 -3.64
C THR A 238 -13.32 14.87 -4.27
N ARG A 239 -13.82 16.09 -4.02
CA ARG A 239 -13.25 17.34 -4.55
C ARG A 239 -12.23 17.99 -3.63
N TRP A 240 -12.18 17.56 -2.37
CA TRP A 240 -11.25 18.11 -1.38
C TRP A 240 -9.93 17.36 -1.31
N ILE A 241 -9.91 16.10 -1.76
CA ILE A 241 -8.77 15.20 -1.66
C ILE A 241 -7.46 15.79 -2.17
N SER A 242 -7.51 16.56 -3.27
CA SER A 242 -6.35 17.22 -3.88
C SER A 242 -5.87 18.46 -3.14
N SER A 243 -6.70 19.01 -2.26
CA SER A 243 -6.50 20.29 -1.57
C SER A 243 -6.18 20.11 -0.08
N HIS A 244 -6.16 18.87 0.41
CA HIS A 244 -5.82 18.58 1.80
C HIS A 244 -4.36 18.96 2.12
N PRO A 245 -4.11 19.83 3.13
CA PRO A 245 -2.75 20.29 3.47
C PRO A 245 -1.78 19.17 3.88
N GLY A 246 -2.29 18.09 4.47
CA GLY A 246 -1.48 16.89 4.81
C GLY A 246 -1.19 15.98 3.60
N GLY A 247 -1.50 16.43 2.38
CA GLY A 247 -1.39 15.68 1.15
C GLY A 247 -2.63 14.80 0.88
N THR A 248 -2.73 14.29 -0.34
CA THR A 248 -3.92 13.54 -0.77
C THR A 248 -4.00 12.14 -0.15
N SER A 249 -2.85 11.54 0.22
CA SER A 249 -2.76 10.14 0.65
C SER A 249 -3.58 9.84 1.91
N PRO A 250 -3.49 10.61 3.01
CA PRO A 250 -4.31 10.38 4.21
C PRO A 250 -5.82 10.33 3.92
N ILE A 251 -6.30 11.17 3.00
CA ILE A 251 -7.72 11.24 2.64
C ILE A 251 -8.16 10.04 1.81
N ARG A 252 -7.28 9.53 0.92
CA ARG A 252 -7.56 8.30 0.16
C ARG A 252 -7.81 7.10 1.08
N PHE A 253 -7.12 7.02 2.21
CA PHE A 253 -7.33 5.96 3.22
C PHE A 253 -8.66 6.08 3.97
N LEU A 254 -9.31 7.26 3.94
CA LEU A 254 -10.58 7.49 4.63
C LEU A 254 -11.80 7.21 3.73
N CYS A 255 -11.61 7.07 2.42
CA CYS A 255 -12.72 6.80 1.51
C CYS A 255 -13.40 5.47 1.89
N GLY A 256 -14.70 5.51 2.15
CA GLY A 256 -15.51 4.33 2.44
C GLY A 256 -15.59 3.93 3.92
N ILE A 257 -14.91 4.63 4.82
CA ILE A 257 -14.81 4.22 6.23
C ILE A 257 -15.22 5.33 7.21
N ASP A 258 -15.39 4.94 8.48
CA ASP A 258 -15.40 5.86 9.60
C ASP A 258 -13.95 6.26 9.93
N GLY A 259 -13.60 7.49 9.54
CA GLY A 259 -12.30 8.08 9.71
C GLY A 259 -12.09 8.79 11.03
N THR A 260 -13.05 8.75 11.97
CA THR A 260 -13.04 9.57 13.19
C THR A 260 -11.73 9.45 13.97
N ASN A 261 -11.24 8.23 14.19
CA ASN A 261 -10.02 8.01 14.97
C ASN A 261 -8.76 8.50 14.23
N ALA A 262 -8.68 8.25 12.93
CA ALA A 262 -7.56 8.71 12.10
C ALA A 262 -7.54 10.24 12.00
N PHE A 263 -8.70 10.86 11.86
CA PHE A 263 -8.85 12.31 11.86
C PHE A 263 -8.40 12.91 13.20
N LYS A 264 -8.90 12.39 14.33
CA LYS A 264 -8.54 12.84 15.68
C LYS A 264 -7.04 12.67 15.95
N ALA A 265 -6.46 11.52 15.58
CA ALA A 265 -5.03 11.26 15.77
C ALA A 265 -4.12 12.30 15.11
N GLN A 266 -4.52 12.80 13.94
CA GLN A 266 -3.70 13.76 13.17
C GLN A 266 -4.01 15.23 13.50
N HIS A 267 -5.24 15.54 13.92
CA HIS A 267 -5.72 16.93 14.04
C HIS A 267 -6.12 17.35 15.46
N ALA A 268 -5.92 16.51 16.49
CA ALA A 268 -6.30 16.82 17.87
C ALA A 268 -5.71 18.13 18.43
N ASN A 269 -4.54 18.57 17.93
CA ASN A 269 -3.87 19.78 18.38
C ASN A 269 -4.15 21.02 17.51
N GLN A 270 -5.08 20.92 16.56
CA GLN A 270 -5.47 22.04 15.70
C GLN A 270 -6.74 22.70 16.25
N SER A 271 -6.81 24.04 16.15
CA SER A 271 -7.92 24.81 16.73
C SER A 271 -9.25 24.65 16.00
N SER A 272 -9.25 24.38 14.68
CA SER A 272 -10.49 24.19 13.91
C SER A 272 -10.29 23.37 12.61
N PRO A 273 -9.82 22.12 12.69
CA PRO A 273 -9.57 21.29 11.51
C PRO A 273 -10.86 20.96 10.74
N MET A 274 -12.00 20.90 11.43
CA MET A 274 -13.31 20.62 10.81
C MET A 274 -13.88 21.79 9.99
N ALA A 275 -13.42 23.03 10.20
CA ALA A 275 -13.94 24.18 9.44
C ALA A 275 -13.70 24.04 7.93
N GLN A 276 -12.59 23.41 7.54
CA GLN A 276 -12.26 23.13 6.14
C GLN A 276 -13.19 22.09 5.51
N LEU A 277 -13.88 21.27 6.32
CA LEU A 277 -14.78 20.21 5.86
C LEU A 277 -16.24 20.64 5.76
N SER A 278 -16.58 21.84 6.25
CA SER A 278 -17.96 22.34 6.34
C SER A 278 -18.71 22.34 5.01
N SER A 279 -18.06 22.73 3.91
CA SER A 279 -18.67 22.74 2.56
C SER A 279 -18.79 21.36 1.92
N TYR A 280 -18.25 20.31 2.56
CA TYR A 280 -18.27 18.94 2.08
C TYR A 280 -19.20 18.05 2.92
N LEU A 281 -19.85 18.61 3.94
CA LEU A 281 -20.80 17.90 4.79
C LEU A 281 -22.03 17.51 3.97
N LEU A 282 -22.33 16.21 3.97
CA LEU A 282 -23.54 15.67 3.37
C LEU A 282 -24.70 15.62 4.39
N GLY A 283 -24.41 15.26 5.64
CA GLY A 283 -25.41 15.14 6.71
C GLY A 283 -25.00 14.17 7.82
N PRO A 284 -25.89 13.92 8.80
CA PRO A 284 -25.60 13.04 9.92
C PRO A 284 -25.49 11.57 9.48
N LEU A 285 -24.59 10.83 10.13
CA LEU A 285 -24.51 9.37 10.05
C LEU A 285 -25.60 8.77 10.95
N THR A 286 -26.47 7.96 10.36
CA THR A 286 -27.49 7.17 11.06
C THR A 286 -27.03 5.72 11.20
N PRO A 287 -27.44 5.01 12.27
CA PRO A 287 -27.15 3.59 12.48
C PRO A 287 -27.50 2.70 11.29
#